data_AF-A0A0K1E5L7-F1
#
_entry.id   AF-A0A0K1E5L7-F1
#
_cell.length_a   1.000
_cell.length_b   1.000
_cell.length_c   1.000
_cell.angle_alpha   90.00
_cell.angle_beta   90.00
_cell.angle_gamma   90.00
#
_symmetry.space_group_name_H-M   'P 1'
#
loop_
_entity.id
_entity.type
_entity.pdbx_description
1 polymer ?
#
loop_
_entity_poly.entity_id
_entity_poly.type
_entity_poly.pdbx_seq_one_letter_code
_entity_poly.pdbx_strand_id
1 'polypeptide(L)'
;MKLERMSVVLLAGSVFAAGFWGCGGGDDGNGGGGNEGGSGGGSSTTTTPSTTSTMSGGSSSLLGATCTTDTDCGSELRCSPATGNDPIFEGGPSNGYCTKDCASNDECPGEDNICLTGGAGSQGQCVLGCTLGQPPFQSLQQPLDFDKCQGRGDLRCQALNQAGTIAGCLPSCNSNADCSGRACDKRSTVCVDTPNTGLPNGTQCDPNAAVDPCEALCVNFGDGLGICSQACSLGGPDLADCGGLQNGLCAYASGNAPGLSDLGFCAAPCSAHTDCANPHLFCTSVGQNLGFCFGAGECPNGQGDCEAGETCHQTSGGPFCLDNTYPWNDGGTGGGGAGAGGDGGAGGAGGAGGAGGDGGN
;
A
#
# COMPACT_ATOMS: atom_id res chain seq x y z
N MET A 1 -9.59 -12.14 17.42
CA MET A 1 -10.09 -12.03 16.04
C MET A 1 -9.15 -12.86 15.19
N LYS A 2 -9.67 -13.93 14.57
CA LYS A 2 -8.87 -14.82 13.73
C LYS A 2 -8.73 -14.14 12.37
N LEU A 3 -7.57 -13.54 12.10
CA LEU A 3 -7.12 -13.14 10.76
C LEU A 3 -6.82 -14.40 9.90
N GLU A 4 -7.70 -15.41 9.93
CA GLU A 4 -7.36 -16.72 9.35
C GLU A 4 -7.38 -16.73 7.83
N ARG A 5 -7.99 -15.73 7.18
CA ARG A 5 -8.08 -15.62 5.72
C ARG A 5 -8.28 -14.18 5.26
N MET A 6 -7.34 -13.28 5.56
CA MET A 6 -7.07 -12.30 4.51
C MET A 6 -6.48 -13.13 3.38
N SER A 7 -7.24 -13.32 2.30
CA SER A 7 -6.66 -13.74 1.03
C SER A 7 -5.53 -12.77 0.77
N VAL A 8 -4.31 -13.16 1.12
CA VAL A 8 -3.11 -12.52 0.61
C VAL A 8 -3.32 -12.58 -0.88
N VAL A 9 -3.65 -11.45 -1.49
CA VAL A 9 -3.74 -11.35 -2.94
C VAL A 9 -2.30 -11.56 -3.40
N LEU A 10 -2.00 -12.84 -3.66
CA LEU A 10 -0.69 -13.31 -4.03
C LEU A 10 -0.38 -12.68 -5.38
N LEU A 11 0.50 -11.68 -5.36
CA LEU A 11 1.12 -11.16 -6.56
C LEU A 11 1.98 -12.29 -7.15
N ALA A 12 1.38 -13.13 -7.99
CA ALA A 12 2.04 -14.25 -8.63
C ALA A 12 3.07 -13.70 -9.63
N GLY A 13 4.29 -13.47 -9.14
CA GLY A 13 5.46 -13.19 -9.95
C GLY A 13 5.21 -12.19 -11.08
N SER A 14 4.54 -11.07 -10.79
CA SER A 14 4.58 -9.95 -11.70
C SER A 14 6.05 -9.54 -11.81
N VAL A 15 6.58 -9.68 -13.02
CA VAL A 15 7.88 -9.12 -13.39
C VAL A 15 7.72 -7.62 -13.24
N PHE A 16 7.97 -7.11 -12.03
CA PHE A 16 8.56 -5.81 -11.91
C PHE A 16 9.86 -5.98 -12.69
N ALA A 17 9.86 -5.51 -13.94
CA ALA A 17 11.10 -5.06 -14.50
C ALA A 17 11.53 -3.99 -13.49
N ALA A 18 12.35 -4.39 -12.53
CA ALA A 18 13.26 -3.51 -11.83
C ALA A 18 14.25 -3.05 -12.92
N GLY A 19 13.75 -2.30 -13.90
CA GLY A 19 14.39 -1.05 -14.16
C GLY A 19 14.40 -0.38 -12.80
N PHE A 20 15.59 -0.21 -12.24
CA PHE A 20 15.87 1.08 -11.63
C PHE A 20 15.08 2.11 -12.45
N TRP A 21 14.11 2.78 -11.83
CA TRP A 21 13.33 3.84 -12.47
C TRP A 21 14.29 4.99 -12.77
N GLY A 22 15.19 4.78 -13.74
CA GLY A 22 16.14 5.74 -14.25
C GLY A 22 15.38 6.61 -15.24
N CYS A 23 15.04 7.81 -14.80
CA CYS A 23 14.41 8.83 -15.61
C CYS A 23 15.21 9.10 -16.91
N GLY A 24 14.56 8.88 -18.06
CA GLY A 24 14.92 9.59 -19.28
C GLY A 24 14.47 11.05 -19.13
N GLY A 25 15.42 11.98 -19.05
CA GLY A 25 15.15 13.41 -18.91
C GLY A 25 14.35 13.98 -20.08
N GLY A 26 13.34 14.77 -19.75
CA GLY A 26 12.60 15.64 -20.65
C GLY A 26 12.37 16.98 -19.97
N ASP A 27 13.12 17.99 -20.43
CA ASP A 27 13.02 19.39 -20.00
C ASP A 27 11.72 20.08 -20.48
N ASP A 28 11.40 21.17 -19.77
CA ASP A 28 10.59 22.34 -20.15
C ASP A 28 9.05 22.27 -20.03
N GLY A 29 8.54 22.87 -18.93
CA GLY A 29 7.14 23.27 -18.78
C GLY A 29 6.96 24.42 -17.76
N ASN A 30 6.98 25.66 -18.27
CA ASN A 30 6.85 26.92 -17.52
C ASN A 30 5.38 27.38 -17.36
N GLY A 31 5.02 27.83 -16.15
CA GLY A 31 3.91 28.75 -15.84
C GLY A 31 2.64 28.07 -15.31
N GLY A 32 1.89 28.60 -14.35
CA GLY A 32 1.86 29.90 -13.67
C GLY A 32 0.83 29.85 -12.53
N GLY A 33 0.84 30.86 -11.66
CA GLY A 33 0.31 30.79 -10.29
C GLY A 33 -1.20 30.97 -10.07
N GLY A 34 -1.58 30.85 -8.79
CA GLY A 34 -2.90 31.12 -8.24
C GLY A 34 -2.89 31.03 -6.72
N ASN A 35 -3.31 32.10 -6.04
CA ASN A 35 -3.12 32.42 -4.63
C ASN A 35 -4.14 31.78 -3.67
N GLU A 36 -3.69 31.57 -2.43
CA GLU A 36 -4.32 31.80 -1.11
C GLU A 36 -5.72 31.27 -0.73
N GLY A 37 -5.74 30.57 0.42
CA GLY A 37 -6.79 30.71 1.44
C GLY A 37 -7.09 29.42 2.22
N GLY A 38 -6.72 29.35 3.52
CA GLY A 38 -7.22 28.25 4.37
C GLY A 38 -6.66 28.15 5.79
N SER A 39 -7.42 28.72 6.74
CA SER A 39 -7.45 28.57 8.20
C SER A 39 -6.48 27.60 8.90
N GLY A 40 -5.72 28.16 9.86
CA GLY A 40 -4.99 27.42 10.87
C GLY A 40 -5.89 26.68 11.87
N GLY A 41 -5.70 25.37 11.96
CA GLY A 41 -6.10 24.54 13.10
C GLY A 41 -4.85 24.20 13.91
N GLY A 42 -4.78 24.69 15.15
CA GLY A 42 -3.69 24.38 16.07
C GLY A 42 -3.73 22.91 16.45
N SER A 43 -2.75 22.14 15.98
CA SER A 43 -2.54 20.75 16.37
C SER A 43 -1.75 20.72 17.68
N SER A 44 -2.30 20.02 18.68
CA SER A 44 -1.68 19.80 19.98
C SER A 44 -0.48 18.87 19.84
N THR A 45 0.72 19.40 19.98
CA THR A 45 1.97 18.64 20.04
C THR A 45 2.03 17.87 21.36
N THR A 46 1.69 16.59 21.32
CA THR A 46 1.94 15.67 22.43
C THR A 46 3.41 15.30 22.39
N THR A 47 4.24 15.96 23.21
CA THR A 47 5.63 15.57 23.43
C THR A 47 5.67 14.26 24.20
N THR A 48 5.77 13.15 23.48
CA THR A 48 6.14 11.85 24.05
C THR A 48 7.59 11.93 24.54
N PRO A 49 7.90 11.58 25.79
CA PRO A 49 9.27 11.60 26.29
C PRO A 49 10.11 10.56 25.54
N SER A 50 11.08 11.03 24.76
CA SER A 50 12.10 10.20 24.14
C SER A 50 12.97 9.57 25.23
N THR A 51 12.70 8.31 25.57
CA THR A 51 13.59 7.51 26.42
C THR A 51 14.92 7.37 25.70
N THR A 52 15.94 8.04 26.22
CA THR A 52 17.33 7.93 25.76
C THR A 52 17.85 6.56 26.22
N SER A 53 17.66 5.55 25.38
CA SER A 53 18.21 4.21 25.60
C SER A 53 19.71 4.28 25.38
N THR A 54 20.49 4.34 26.47
CA THR A 54 21.95 4.22 26.42
C THR A 54 22.31 2.79 26.00
N MET A 55 22.32 2.52 24.70
CA MET A 55 22.76 1.25 24.11
C MET A 55 24.28 1.17 24.27
N SER A 56 24.72 0.57 25.37
CA SER A 56 26.13 0.35 25.67
C SER A 56 26.51 -1.06 25.23
N GLY A 57 27.32 -1.19 24.18
CA GLY A 57 28.05 -2.42 23.90
C GLY A 57 27.75 -3.12 22.58
N GLY A 58 27.99 -2.43 21.47
CA GLY A 58 28.01 -2.97 20.11
C GLY A 58 27.87 -1.79 19.18
N SER A 59 28.83 -1.56 18.27
CA SER A 59 28.68 -0.51 17.25
C SER A 59 27.57 -0.92 16.29
N SER A 60 26.31 -0.77 16.71
CA SER A 60 25.17 -0.86 15.81
C SER A 60 25.40 0.20 14.75
N SER A 61 25.52 -0.24 13.48
CA SER A 61 25.75 0.68 12.37
C SER A 61 24.67 1.76 12.41
N LEU A 62 25.08 3.03 12.40
CA LEU A 62 24.16 4.17 12.31
C LEU A 62 23.54 4.27 10.91
N LEU A 63 23.87 3.38 9.98
CA LEU A 63 23.30 3.34 8.65
C LEU A 63 21.78 3.15 8.73
N GLY A 64 21.03 4.02 8.03
CA GLY A 64 19.57 4.05 8.07
C GLY A 64 18.96 4.68 9.33
N ALA A 65 19.76 5.15 10.29
CA ALA A 65 19.25 5.92 11.42
C ALA A 65 18.66 7.27 10.97
N THR A 66 17.78 7.83 11.80
CA THR A 66 17.26 9.20 11.62
C THR A 66 18.36 10.21 11.82
N CYS A 67 18.29 11.34 11.12
CA CYS A 67 19.27 12.40 11.25
C CYS A 67 18.71 13.74 10.78
N THR A 68 19.26 14.82 11.31
CA THR A 68 19.05 16.17 10.77
C THR A 68 20.36 16.74 10.23
N THR A 69 21.50 16.32 10.78
CA THR A 69 22.84 16.76 10.40
C THR A 69 23.82 15.59 10.39
N ASP A 70 24.98 15.76 9.74
CA ASP A 70 26.02 14.74 9.68
C ASP A 70 26.51 14.30 11.06
N THR A 71 26.46 15.19 12.06
CA THR A 71 26.91 14.87 13.43
C THR A 71 26.06 13.78 14.08
N ASP A 72 24.80 13.64 13.68
CA ASP A 72 23.88 12.61 14.19
C ASP A 72 24.29 11.20 13.70
N CYS A 73 25.05 11.13 12.60
CA CYS A 73 25.44 9.89 11.93
C CYS A 73 26.84 9.39 12.31
N GLY A 74 27.54 10.11 13.20
CA GLY A 74 28.92 9.79 13.58
C GLY A 74 29.95 10.26 12.54
N SER A 75 31.18 9.73 12.61
CA SER A 75 32.30 10.23 11.81
C SER A 75 32.43 9.62 10.41
N GLU A 76 31.74 8.51 10.14
CA GLU A 76 31.90 7.73 8.89
C GLU A 76 30.73 7.88 7.91
N LEU A 77 29.61 8.41 8.39
CA LEU A 77 28.38 8.58 7.64
C LEU A 77 28.05 10.06 7.53
N ARG A 78 27.22 10.40 6.54
CA ARG A 78 26.60 11.71 6.39
C ARG A 78 25.09 11.58 6.52
N CYS A 79 24.43 12.68 6.85
CA CYS A 79 22.99 12.74 6.82
C CYS A 79 22.50 13.03 5.41
N SER A 80 21.50 12.26 4.95
CA SER A 80 20.61 12.66 3.86
C SER A 80 19.34 13.23 4.49
N PRO A 81 19.22 14.57 4.67
CA PRO A 81 18.14 15.17 5.44
C PRO A 81 16.83 15.24 4.63
N ALA A 82 15.69 15.36 5.32
CA ALA A 82 14.36 15.51 4.69
C ALA A 82 14.24 16.75 3.77
N THR A 83 15.02 17.80 4.06
CA THR A 83 15.07 19.02 3.25
C THR A 83 16.05 18.92 2.08
N GLY A 84 16.82 17.83 1.99
CA GLY A 84 17.84 17.61 0.98
C GLY A 84 17.27 17.12 -0.35
N ASN A 85 18.07 17.22 -1.40
CA ASN A 85 17.79 16.64 -2.71
C ASN A 85 18.84 15.57 -2.98
N ASP A 86 18.61 14.39 -2.41
CA ASP A 86 19.53 13.29 -2.57
C ASP A 86 19.45 12.74 -4.01
N PRO A 87 20.57 12.62 -4.74
CA PRO A 87 20.53 12.17 -6.13
C PRO A 87 20.19 10.68 -6.28
N ILE A 88 20.33 9.87 -5.23
CA ILE A 88 20.00 8.44 -5.26
C ILE A 88 18.55 8.21 -4.85
N PHE A 89 18.06 8.94 -3.85
CA PHE A 89 16.66 8.86 -3.44
C PHE A 89 15.73 9.77 -4.26
N GLU A 90 16.28 10.65 -5.08
CA GLU A 90 15.57 11.67 -5.88
C GLU A 90 14.79 12.69 -5.01
N GLY A 91 15.22 12.88 -3.75
CA GLY A 91 14.57 13.74 -2.78
C GLY A 91 15.15 13.57 -1.37
N GLY A 92 14.47 14.09 -0.37
CA GLY A 92 14.89 13.99 1.03
C GLY A 92 14.13 12.89 1.77
N PRO A 93 14.80 11.91 2.39
CA PRO A 93 14.15 10.94 3.27
C PRO A 93 13.39 11.63 4.41
N SER A 94 12.14 11.25 4.66
CA SER A 94 11.43 11.70 5.87
C SER A 94 12.26 11.38 7.12
N ASN A 95 12.33 12.32 8.06
CA ASN A 95 13.16 12.22 9.28
C ASN A 95 14.67 11.98 9.05
N GLY A 96 15.14 12.14 7.81
CA GLY A 96 16.52 11.91 7.40
C GLY A 96 16.96 10.45 7.37
N TYR A 97 18.11 10.22 6.77
CA TYR A 97 18.73 8.91 6.63
C TYR A 97 20.25 9.02 6.71
N CYS A 98 20.85 8.42 7.72
CA CYS A 98 22.30 8.29 7.79
C CYS A 98 22.80 7.32 6.71
N THR A 99 23.61 7.83 5.78
CA THR A 99 24.14 7.10 4.62
C THR A 99 25.62 7.43 4.40
N LYS A 100 26.25 6.82 3.41
CA LYS A 100 27.62 7.07 2.97
C LYS A 100 27.67 6.90 1.47
N ASP A 101 28.47 7.72 0.80
CA ASP A 101 28.72 7.51 -0.61
C ASP A 101 29.53 6.24 -0.84
N CYS A 102 29.25 5.53 -1.92
CA CYS A 102 29.92 4.28 -2.26
C CYS A 102 30.04 4.09 -3.76
N ALA A 103 31.04 3.32 -4.20
CA ALA A 103 31.12 2.77 -5.55
C ALA A 103 30.81 1.27 -5.59
N SER A 104 30.84 0.58 -4.44
CA SER A 104 30.59 -0.85 -4.31
C SER A 104 30.03 -1.20 -2.93
N ASN A 105 29.42 -2.38 -2.79
CA ASN A 105 28.84 -2.83 -1.52
C ASN A 105 29.89 -2.93 -0.39
N ASP A 106 31.14 -3.25 -0.72
CA ASP A 106 32.24 -3.41 0.25
C ASP A 106 32.61 -2.08 0.96
N GLU A 107 32.17 -0.94 0.43
CA GLU A 107 32.40 0.38 1.05
C GLU A 107 31.34 0.73 2.12
N CYS A 108 30.24 -0.03 2.18
CA CYS A 108 29.13 0.19 3.07
C CYS A 108 29.36 -0.49 4.44
N PRO A 109 29.28 0.27 5.54
CA PRO A 109 29.68 -0.25 6.85
C PRO A 109 28.62 -1.20 7.42
N GLY A 110 28.98 -2.47 7.58
CA GLY A 110 28.13 -3.53 8.13
C GLY A 110 27.97 -4.69 7.16
N GLU A 111 27.39 -5.80 7.62
CA GLU A 111 27.09 -6.94 6.77
C GLU A 111 25.82 -6.65 5.96
N ASP A 112 25.76 -7.18 4.73
CA ASP A 112 24.61 -7.11 3.83
C ASP A 112 24.11 -5.71 3.43
N ASN A 113 24.84 -4.65 3.77
CA ASN A 113 24.55 -3.30 3.31
C ASN A 113 24.87 -3.14 1.83
N ILE A 114 24.04 -2.36 1.15
CA ILE A 114 24.05 -2.31 -0.32
C ILE A 114 24.40 -0.91 -0.78
N CYS A 115 25.27 -0.84 -1.79
CA CYS A 115 25.53 0.38 -2.51
C CYS A 115 24.48 0.57 -3.60
N LEU A 116 23.48 1.40 -3.33
CA LEU A 116 22.43 1.74 -4.27
C LEU A 116 22.94 2.79 -5.27
N THR A 117 23.03 2.43 -6.55
CA THR A 117 23.52 3.31 -7.61
C THR A 117 22.38 3.77 -8.53
N GLY A 118 22.31 5.04 -8.88
CA GLY A 118 21.30 5.60 -9.81
C GLY A 118 21.53 5.28 -11.29
N GLY A 119 22.46 4.36 -11.61
CA GLY A 119 22.83 4.01 -12.99
C GLY A 119 24.32 3.72 -13.15
N ALA A 120 24.72 3.26 -14.34
CA ALA A 120 26.11 2.94 -14.64
C ALA A 120 27.00 4.18 -14.56
N GLY A 121 27.96 4.20 -13.63
CA GLY A 121 28.93 5.27 -13.47
C GLY A 121 28.53 6.39 -12.51
N SER A 122 27.35 6.33 -11.89
CA SER A 122 26.94 7.26 -10.84
C SER A 122 27.51 6.84 -9.48
N GLN A 123 27.91 7.83 -8.67
CA GLN A 123 28.24 7.60 -7.25
C GLN A 123 26.99 7.08 -6.54
N GLY A 124 27.09 5.94 -5.87
CA GLY A 124 26.00 5.33 -5.13
C GLY A 124 25.92 5.78 -3.68
N GLN A 125 24.92 5.28 -2.98
CA GLN A 125 24.74 5.47 -1.54
C GLN A 125 24.47 4.17 -0.82
N CYS A 126 25.07 4.05 0.36
CA CYS A 126 24.84 2.92 1.22
C CYS A 126 23.42 2.96 1.79
N VAL A 127 22.68 1.89 1.58
CA VAL A 127 21.41 1.62 2.23
C VAL A 127 21.57 0.45 3.19
N LEU A 128 20.87 0.52 4.32
CA LEU A 128 20.83 -0.55 5.29
C LEU A 128 20.23 -1.80 4.65
N GLY A 129 20.96 -2.92 4.69
CA GLY A 129 20.47 -4.22 4.23
C GLY A 129 19.31 -4.70 5.08
N CYS A 130 18.43 -5.52 4.50
CA CYS A 130 17.34 -6.14 5.23
C CYS A 130 16.97 -7.51 4.64
N THR A 131 16.30 -8.33 5.44
CA THR A 131 15.81 -9.64 5.01
C THR A 131 14.31 -9.58 4.77
N LEU A 132 13.89 -9.82 3.53
CA LEU A 132 12.48 -9.96 3.16
C LEU A 132 11.85 -11.15 3.88
N GLY A 133 10.59 -11.01 4.28
CA GLY A 133 9.83 -12.07 4.96
C GLY A 133 10.15 -12.25 6.45
N GLN A 134 11.16 -11.55 6.99
CA GLN A 134 11.57 -11.68 8.39
C GLN A 134 11.55 -10.33 9.12
N PRO A 135 11.09 -10.26 10.39
CA PRO A 135 10.31 -11.30 11.05
C PRO A 135 8.97 -11.49 10.32
N PRO A 136 8.33 -12.66 10.39
CA PRO A 136 7.07 -12.89 9.71
C PRO A 136 5.99 -11.91 10.21
N PHE A 137 5.20 -11.38 9.30
CA PHE A 137 4.07 -10.52 9.65
C PHE A 137 2.95 -11.35 10.29
N GLN A 138 2.61 -11.08 11.56
CA GLN A 138 1.58 -11.83 12.30
C GLN A 138 0.29 -11.04 12.51
N SER A 139 0.39 -9.71 12.63
CA SER A 139 -0.77 -8.83 12.82
C SER A 139 -0.44 -7.38 12.51
N LEU A 140 -1.45 -6.60 12.16
CA LEU A 140 -1.32 -5.15 11.93
C LEU A 140 -0.82 -4.38 13.15
N GLN A 141 -1.05 -4.87 14.37
CA GLN A 141 -0.63 -4.22 15.62
C GLN A 141 0.73 -4.71 16.12
N GLN A 142 1.43 -5.55 15.34
CA GLN A 142 2.75 -6.02 15.72
C GLN A 142 3.73 -4.84 15.74
N PRO A 143 4.44 -4.60 16.86
CA PRO A 143 5.42 -3.53 16.94
C PRO A 143 6.56 -3.80 15.96
N LEU A 144 7.07 -2.74 15.33
CA LEU A 144 8.19 -2.83 14.39
C LEU A 144 9.43 -3.41 15.08
N ASP A 145 10.16 -4.24 14.33
CA ASP A 145 11.38 -4.87 14.80
C ASP A 145 12.55 -3.91 14.63
N PHE A 146 13.23 -3.58 15.73
CA PHE A 146 14.37 -2.65 15.68
C PHE A 146 15.52 -3.20 14.84
N ASP A 147 15.66 -4.52 14.74
CA ASP A 147 16.71 -5.14 13.93
C ASP A 147 16.43 -5.04 12.42
N LYS A 148 15.19 -4.72 12.02
CA LYS A 148 14.81 -4.51 10.63
C LYS A 148 14.50 -3.06 10.36
N CYS A 149 15.31 -2.45 9.49
CA CYS A 149 15.15 -1.04 9.14
C CYS A 149 15.07 -0.12 10.36
N GLN A 150 15.86 -0.42 11.41
CA GLN A 150 15.92 0.35 12.65
C GLN A 150 14.55 0.47 13.36
N GLY A 151 13.58 -0.41 13.07
CA GLY A 151 12.23 -0.33 13.60
C GLY A 151 11.48 0.93 13.19
N ARG A 152 11.86 1.54 12.06
CA ARG A 152 11.28 2.77 11.55
C ARG A 152 10.09 2.50 10.64
N GLY A 153 8.96 3.16 10.91
CA GLY A 153 7.77 3.07 10.05
C GLY A 153 7.93 3.84 8.73
N ASP A 154 8.82 4.81 8.70
CA ASP A 154 9.15 5.58 7.50
C ASP A 154 10.28 4.96 6.67
N LEU A 155 10.64 3.70 6.96
CA LEU A 155 11.49 2.86 6.12
C LEU A 155 10.75 1.57 5.76
N ARG A 156 11.05 1.03 4.59
CA ARG A 156 10.54 -0.28 4.14
C ARG A 156 11.66 -1.14 3.56
N CYS A 157 11.63 -2.42 3.87
CA CYS A 157 12.50 -3.42 3.27
C CYS A 157 11.98 -3.77 1.89
N GLN A 158 12.77 -3.45 0.86
CA GLN A 158 12.38 -3.61 -0.53
C GLN A 158 13.44 -4.37 -1.30
N ALA A 159 13.01 -5.31 -2.14
CA ALA A 159 13.87 -5.96 -3.12
C ALA A 159 14.50 -4.92 -4.06
N LEU A 160 15.83 -4.91 -4.15
CA LEU A 160 16.59 -4.03 -5.04
C LEU A 160 16.98 -4.74 -6.36
N ASN A 161 16.68 -6.04 -6.47
CA ASN A 161 16.83 -6.80 -7.70
C ASN A 161 15.58 -7.61 -7.99
N GLN A 162 15.40 -8.00 -9.26
CA GLN A 162 14.22 -8.77 -9.70
C GLN A 162 14.11 -10.15 -9.02
N ALA A 163 15.25 -10.72 -8.62
CA ALA A 163 15.28 -12.02 -7.95
C ALA A 163 14.83 -11.95 -6.47
N GLY A 164 14.71 -10.74 -5.89
CA GLY A 164 14.39 -10.57 -4.47
C GLY A 164 15.48 -11.08 -3.52
N THR A 165 16.69 -11.33 -4.01
CA THR A 165 17.81 -11.85 -3.20
C THR A 165 18.62 -10.75 -2.55
N ILE A 166 18.48 -9.51 -3.04
CA ILE A 166 19.13 -8.31 -2.50
C ILE A 166 18.01 -7.37 -2.09
N ALA A 167 17.99 -6.95 -0.83
CA ALA A 167 16.99 -6.05 -0.31
C ALA A 167 17.60 -5.02 0.64
N GLY A 168 17.07 -3.80 0.59
CA GLY A 168 17.52 -2.69 1.42
C GLY A 168 16.35 -1.90 1.99
N CYS A 169 16.62 -1.21 3.09
CA CYS A 169 15.69 -0.31 3.75
C CYS A 169 15.66 1.02 3.01
N LEU A 170 14.60 1.24 2.23
CA LEU A 170 14.38 2.47 1.49
C LEU A 170 13.43 3.40 2.26
N PRO A 171 13.63 4.73 2.16
CA PRO A 171 12.78 5.70 2.82
C PRO A 171 11.36 5.73 2.24
N SER A 172 10.40 6.08 3.10
CA SER A 172 8.99 6.21 2.76
C SER A 172 8.38 7.39 3.52
N CYS A 173 8.09 8.49 2.82
CA CYS A 173 7.17 9.48 3.33
C CYS A 173 5.71 8.98 3.17
N ASN A 174 4.86 9.27 4.14
CA ASN A 174 3.46 8.84 4.14
C ASN A 174 2.50 10.00 3.90
N SER A 175 2.91 11.21 4.28
CA SER A 175 2.13 12.42 4.11
C SER A 175 3.02 13.65 4.01
N ASN A 176 2.45 14.78 3.58
CA ASN A 176 3.16 16.06 3.60
C ASN A 176 3.58 16.50 5.02
N ALA A 177 2.95 15.98 6.07
CA ALA A 177 3.32 16.29 7.45
C ALA A 177 4.73 15.75 7.79
N ASP A 178 5.19 14.72 7.09
CA ASP A 178 6.50 14.11 7.30
C ASP A 178 7.63 14.94 6.67
N CYS A 179 7.29 15.93 5.84
CA CYS A 179 8.22 16.55 4.89
C CYS A 179 8.68 17.98 5.22
N SER A 180 8.55 18.45 6.46
CA SER A 180 9.18 19.69 6.97
C SER A 180 9.12 20.91 6.01
N GLY A 181 7.95 21.16 5.42
CA GLY A 181 7.71 22.27 4.48
C GLY A 181 7.82 21.92 2.99
N ARG A 182 8.17 20.67 2.69
CA ARG A 182 8.12 20.06 1.35
C ARG A 182 6.88 19.15 1.24
N ALA A 183 6.67 18.56 0.08
CA ALA A 183 5.60 17.61 -0.16
C ALA A 183 6.14 16.18 -0.20
N CYS A 184 5.33 15.22 0.24
CA CYS A 184 5.63 13.82 0.03
C CYS A 184 5.28 13.45 -1.41
N ASP A 185 6.28 13.02 -2.19
CA ASP A 185 6.04 12.44 -3.50
C ASP A 185 5.73 10.96 -3.36
N LYS A 186 4.49 10.57 -3.66
CA LYS A 186 4.02 9.19 -3.45
C LYS A 186 4.68 8.19 -4.39
N ARG A 187 5.28 8.65 -5.50
CA ARG A 187 5.97 7.81 -6.48
C ARG A 187 7.38 7.45 -6.03
N SER A 188 8.21 8.45 -5.72
CA SER A 188 9.56 8.24 -5.19
C SER A 188 9.59 7.95 -3.69
N THR A 189 8.47 8.17 -2.99
CA THR A 189 8.29 7.98 -1.54
C THR A 189 9.24 8.81 -0.68
N VAL A 190 9.65 9.98 -1.18
CA VAL A 190 10.52 10.93 -0.46
C VAL A 190 9.96 12.35 -0.52
N CYS A 191 10.53 13.23 0.29
CA CYS A 191 10.15 14.62 0.37
C CYS A 191 10.77 15.41 -0.79
N VAL A 192 9.94 16.09 -1.57
CA VAL A 192 10.34 16.89 -2.75
C VAL A 192 9.61 18.23 -2.79
N ASP A 193 10.09 19.17 -3.60
CA ASP A 193 9.45 20.48 -3.74
C ASP A 193 8.22 20.44 -4.67
N THR A 194 8.22 19.55 -5.66
CA THR A 194 7.12 19.36 -6.61
C THR A 194 6.84 17.87 -6.75
N PRO A 195 5.80 17.35 -6.07
CA PRO A 195 5.49 15.93 -6.13
C PRO A 195 4.90 15.57 -7.50
N ASN A 196 4.99 14.29 -7.87
CA ASN A 196 4.32 13.78 -9.03
C ASN A 196 2.80 13.89 -8.87
N THR A 197 2.12 14.12 -9.98
CA THR A 197 0.65 14.17 -10.06
C THR A 197 0.15 13.00 -10.89
N GLY A 198 -1.07 12.55 -10.63
CA GLY A 198 -1.70 11.51 -11.43
C GLY A 198 -3.02 11.06 -10.82
N LEU A 199 -3.48 9.88 -11.23
CA LEU A 199 -4.65 9.23 -10.65
C LEU A 199 -4.39 8.87 -9.18
N PRO A 200 -5.38 9.10 -8.29
CA PRO A 200 -5.21 8.88 -6.86
C PRO A 200 -5.18 7.39 -6.49
N ASN A 201 -4.67 7.08 -5.29
CA ASN A 201 -4.71 5.75 -4.70
C ASN A 201 -6.09 5.07 -4.81
N GLY A 202 -6.12 3.79 -5.18
CA GLY A 202 -7.32 2.98 -5.37
C GLY A 202 -7.94 3.04 -6.78
N THR A 203 -7.53 4.00 -7.62
CA THR A 203 -8.04 4.10 -9.00
C THR A 203 -7.54 2.96 -9.87
N GLN A 204 -8.37 2.41 -10.75
CA GLN A 204 -7.93 1.43 -11.74
C GLN A 204 -6.92 2.06 -12.72
N CYS A 205 -5.87 1.32 -13.04
CA CYS A 205 -4.87 1.70 -14.04
C CYS A 205 -4.52 0.51 -14.94
N ASP A 206 -3.97 0.79 -16.13
CA ASP A 206 -3.42 -0.24 -17.01
C ASP A 206 -1.95 -0.47 -16.64
N PRO A 207 -1.58 -1.63 -16.09
CA PRO A 207 -0.19 -1.92 -15.71
C PRO A 207 0.75 -2.04 -16.91
N ASN A 208 0.22 -2.07 -18.14
CA ASN A 208 0.99 -2.09 -19.39
C ASN A 208 0.97 -0.74 -20.12
N ALA A 209 0.41 0.31 -19.50
CA ALA A 209 0.44 1.64 -20.09
C ALA A 209 1.90 2.09 -20.32
N ALA A 210 2.15 2.75 -21.45
CA ALA A 210 3.49 3.24 -21.78
C ALA A 210 4.01 4.29 -20.77
N VAL A 211 3.09 5.00 -20.11
CA VAL A 211 3.35 5.96 -19.04
C VAL A 211 2.41 5.63 -17.90
N ASP A 212 2.96 5.49 -16.69
CA ASP A 212 2.17 5.24 -15.49
C ASP A 212 1.25 6.44 -15.20
N PRO A 213 -0.08 6.27 -15.23
CA PRO A 213 -1.03 7.37 -15.02
C PRO A 213 -1.20 7.73 -13.54
N CYS A 214 -0.66 6.93 -12.61
CA CYS A 214 -0.88 7.09 -11.18
C CYS A 214 0.00 8.18 -10.58
N GLU A 215 -0.51 8.86 -9.54
CA GLU A 215 0.29 9.80 -8.74
C GLU A 215 1.47 9.10 -8.04
N ALA A 216 1.30 7.80 -7.77
CA ALA A 216 2.29 6.91 -7.18
C ALA A 216 2.74 5.88 -8.24
N LEU A 217 2.32 4.62 -8.08
CA LEU A 217 2.64 3.50 -8.96
C LEU A 217 1.36 2.76 -9.37
N CYS A 218 1.29 2.31 -10.62
CA CYS A 218 0.30 1.34 -11.07
C CYS A 218 0.74 -0.07 -10.66
N VAL A 219 0.20 -0.58 -9.55
CA VAL A 219 0.52 -1.90 -9.01
C VAL A 219 -0.26 -2.96 -9.75
N ASN A 220 0.44 -3.92 -10.35
CA ASN A 220 -0.13 -5.03 -11.13
C ASN A 220 -0.47 -6.23 -10.23
N PHE A 221 -1.74 -6.63 -10.20
CA PHE A 221 -2.28 -7.76 -9.44
C PHE A 221 -2.47 -9.04 -10.26
N GLY A 222 -2.02 -9.08 -11.52
CA GLY A 222 -2.27 -10.16 -12.47
C GLY A 222 -3.45 -9.85 -13.39
N ASP A 223 -3.61 -10.64 -14.47
CA ASP A 223 -4.75 -10.57 -15.40
C ASP A 223 -5.07 -9.19 -16.00
N GLY A 224 -4.06 -8.31 -16.06
CA GLY A 224 -4.22 -6.92 -16.53
C GLY A 224 -4.88 -5.99 -15.50
N LEU A 225 -5.10 -6.45 -14.27
CA LEU A 225 -5.61 -5.66 -13.17
C LEU A 225 -4.50 -4.79 -12.58
N GLY A 226 -4.59 -3.48 -12.80
CA GLY A 226 -3.76 -2.49 -12.14
C GLY A 226 -4.56 -1.61 -11.20
N ILE A 227 -3.98 -1.24 -10.05
CA ILE A 227 -4.50 -0.16 -9.22
C ILE A 227 -3.39 0.85 -8.91
N CYS A 228 -3.74 2.13 -8.93
CA CYS A 228 -2.86 3.16 -8.42
C CYS A 228 -2.69 2.96 -6.93
N SER A 229 -1.46 2.76 -6.47
CA SER A 229 -1.17 2.65 -5.05
C SER A 229 0.20 3.18 -4.69
N GLN A 230 0.31 3.71 -3.48
CA GLN A 230 1.57 4.17 -2.92
C GLN A 230 2.22 3.04 -2.12
N ALA A 231 3.55 2.96 -2.20
CA ALA A 231 4.33 2.05 -1.40
C ALA A 231 4.27 2.46 0.08
N CYS A 232 4.32 1.47 0.96
CA CYS A 232 4.23 1.64 2.40
C CYS A 232 5.02 0.55 3.13
N SER A 233 5.24 0.74 4.43
CA SER A 233 5.84 -0.28 5.30
C SER A 233 4.76 -1.19 5.89
N LEU A 234 4.88 -2.51 5.74
CA LEU A 234 3.88 -3.43 6.27
C LEU A 234 3.96 -3.52 7.81
N GLY A 235 2.85 -3.19 8.45
CA GLY A 235 2.67 -3.28 9.91
C GLY A 235 3.13 -2.04 10.66
N GLY A 236 3.35 -2.18 11.97
CA GLY A 236 3.76 -1.09 12.84
C GLY A 236 2.62 -0.47 13.66
N PRO A 237 2.95 0.14 14.80
CA PRO A 237 1.97 0.49 15.84
C PRO A 237 1.04 1.63 15.43
N ASP A 238 1.50 2.54 14.57
CA ASP A 238 0.78 3.79 14.34
C ASP A 238 -0.18 3.71 13.15
N LEU A 239 -0.09 2.66 12.31
CA LEU A 239 -0.84 2.51 11.05
C LEU A 239 -0.90 3.81 10.24
N ALA A 240 0.11 4.67 10.43
CA ALA A 240 0.21 6.00 9.85
C ALA A 240 0.64 5.93 8.38
N ASP A 241 1.18 4.77 8.00
CA ASP A 241 1.34 4.38 6.62
C ASP A 241 0.05 4.59 5.84
N CYS A 242 0.20 5.01 4.60
CA CYS A 242 -0.91 5.39 3.74
C CYS A 242 -1.68 6.65 4.17
N GLY A 243 -1.11 7.48 5.05
CA GLY A 243 -1.77 8.66 5.61
C GLY A 243 -2.73 8.34 6.76
N GLY A 244 -2.62 7.16 7.37
CA GLY A 244 -3.50 6.70 8.45
C GLY A 244 -4.75 5.96 7.96
N LEU A 245 -5.41 5.23 8.86
CA LEU A 245 -6.57 4.38 8.55
C LEU A 245 -7.77 5.09 7.90
N GLN A 246 -7.87 6.41 8.02
CA GLN A 246 -8.90 7.21 7.35
C GLN A 246 -8.59 7.45 5.86
N ASN A 247 -7.34 7.26 5.46
CA ASN A 247 -6.83 7.50 4.10
C ASN A 247 -6.34 6.21 3.42
N GLY A 248 -5.97 5.19 4.19
CA GLY A 248 -5.64 3.86 3.66
C GLY A 248 -5.04 2.92 4.69
N LEU A 249 -4.78 1.70 4.24
CA LEU A 249 -4.13 0.65 5.02
C LEU A 249 -3.01 0.02 4.21
N CYS A 250 -1.82 -0.12 4.80
CA CYS A 250 -0.74 -0.89 4.16
C CYS A 250 -1.05 -2.38 4.27
N ALA A 251 -1.44 -3.00 3.15
CA ALA A 251 -1.94 -4.39 3.17
C ALA A 251 -1.52 -5.23 1.98
N TYR A 252 -1.30 -4.63 0.81
CA TYR A 252 -0.92 -5.38 -0.39
C TYR A 252 0.56 -5.72 -0.35
N ALA A 253 0.88 -6.91 0.15
CA ALA A 253 2.26 -7.37 0.23
C ALA A 253 2.84 -7.76 -1.12
N SER A 254 4.13 -7.47 -1.30
CA SER A 254 4.92 -8.09 -2.36
C SER A 254 5.44 -9.48 -1.90
N GLY A 255 5.12 -10.52 -2.67
CA GLY A 255 5.60 -11.89 -2.41
C GLY A 255 4.70 -12.77 -1.53
N ASN A 256 5.11 -14.03 -1.37
CA ASN A 256 4.27 -15.10 -0.79
C ASN A 256 4.28 -15.15 0.75
N ALA A 257 5.22 -14.47 1.39
CA ALA A 257 5.42 -14.50 2.84
C ALA A 257 5.96 -13.15 3.31
N PRO A 258 5.14 -12.10 3.34
CA PRO A 258 5.58 -10.79 3.80
C PRO A 258 6.04 -10.84 5.26
N GLY A 259 7.13 -10.14 5.52
CA GLY A 259 7.62 -9.83 6.83
C GLY A 259 7.12 -8.48 7.29
N LEU A 260 7.26 -8.24 8.60
CA LEU A 260 7.08 -6.92 9.17
C LEU A 260 8.07 -5.94 8.53
N SER A 261 7.66 -4.70 8.28
CA SER A 261 8.44 -3.68 7.57
C SER A 261 8.85 -4.02 6.15
N ASP A 262 8.26 -5.04 5.50
CA ASP A 262 8.45 -5.22 4.05
C ASP A 262 7.64 -4.20 3.26
N LEU A 263 8.02 -4.02 2.00
CA LEU A 263 7.25 -3.27 1.02
C LEU A 263 5.82 -3.85 0.91
N GLY A 264 4.85 -3.01 1.24
CA GLY A 264 3.45 -3.17 0.88
C GLY A 264 2.94 -2.04 0.00
N PHE A 265 1.67 -2.13 -0.37
CA PHE A 265 0.93 -1.06 -1.02
C PHE A 265 -0.38 -0.77 -0.30
N CYS A 266 -0.84 0.47 -0.44
CA CYS A 266 -2.00 0.99 0.26
C CYS A 266 -3.33 0.55 -0.35
N ALA A 267 -4.17 -0.08 0.47
CA ALA A 267 -5.58 -0.28 0.19
C ALA A 267 -6.36 1.00 0.53
N ALA A 268 -7.23 1.43 -0.40
CA ALA A 268 -8.12 2.57 -0.18
C ALA A 268 -9.21 2.22 0.85
N PRO A 269 -9.60 3.15 1.73
CA PRO A 269 -10.69 2.95 2.68
C PRO A 269 -12.03 3.00 1.96
N CYS A 270 -13.04 2.36 2.53
CA CYS A 270 -14.39 2.32 1.98
C CYS A 270 -15.44 2.17 3.09
N SER A 271 -16.64 2.65 2.78
CA SER A 271 -17.85 2.53 3.59
C SER A 271 -18.97 1.77 2.88
N ALA A 272 -18.81 1.53 1.59
CA ALA A 272 -19.67 0.75 0.71
C ALA A 272 -18.84 0.04 -0.36
N HIS A 273 -19.35 -1.04 -0.95
CA HIS A 273 -18.63 -1.74 -2.02
C HIS A 273 -18.32 -0.86 -3.23
N THR A 274 -19.23 0.07 -3.54
CA THR A 274 -19.11 1.02 -4.66
C THR A 274 -18.10 2.15 -4.42
N ASP A 275 -17.57 2.30 -3.20
CA ASP A 275 -16.51 3.28 -2.93
C ASP A 275 -15.17 2.83 -3.54
N CYS A 276 -15.03 1.54 -3.85
CA CYS A 276 -13.87 0.99 -4.51
C CYS A 276 -13.90 1.34 -6.00
N ALA A 277 -12.99 2.22 -6.42
CA ALA A 277 -12.93 2.72 -7.79
C ALA A 277 -12.58 1.64 -8.84
N ASN A 278 -12.00 0.52 -8.42
CA ASN A 278 -11.73 -0.61 -9.28
C ASN A 278 -12.89 -1.63 -9.19
N PRO A 279 -13.48 -2.05 -10.33
CA PRO A 279 -14.65 -2.95 -10.35
C PRO A 279 -14.37 -4.38 -9.85
N HIS A 280 -13.10 -4.75 -9.64
CA HIS A 280 -12.69 -6.03 -9.06
C HIS A 280 -12.30 -5.93 -7.59
N LEU A 281 -12.37 -4.74 -7.00
CA LEU A 281 -12.14 -4.52 -5.58
C LEU A 281 -13.46 -4.18 -4.90
N PHE A 282 -13.62 -4.70 -3.70
CA PHE A 282 -14.82 -4.53 -2.90
C PHE A 282 -14.45 -4.22 -1.46
N CYS A 283 -15.38 -3.56 -0.78
CA CYS A 283 -15.19 -3.21 0.61
C CYS A 283 -15.21 -4.45 1.51
N THR A 284 -14.13 -4.66 2.26
CA THR A 284 -14.00 -5.77 3.22
C THR A 284 -13.59 -5.24 4.58
N SER A 285 -14.18 -5.79 5.63
CA SER A 285 -13.86 -5.42 7.01
C SER A 285 -12.52 -5.97 7.44
N VAL A 286 -11.68 -5.11 8.02
CA VAL A 286 -10.43 -5.51 8.68
C VAL A 286 -10.52 -5.36 10.21
N GLY A 287 -11.73 -5.16 10.72
CA GLY A 287 -12.03 -4.85 12.12
C GLY A 287 -12.40 -3.37 12.34
N GLN A 288 -12.98 -3.08 13.52
CA GLN A 288 -13.35 -1.72 13.95
C GLN A 288 -14.33 -0.94 13.05
N ASN A 289 -15.18 -1.62 12.28
CA ASN A 289 -16.12 -1.01 11.33
C ASN A 289 -15.46 -0.15 10.23
N LEU A 290 -14.16 -0.36 9.97
CA LEU A 290 -13.45 0.27 8.87
C LEU A 290 -13.30 -0.74 7.74
N GLY A 291 -13.78 -0.38 6.56
CA GLY A 291 -13.64 -1.17 5.36
C GLY A 291 -12.45 -0.68 4.54
N PHE A 292 -11.80 -1.61 3.84
CA PHE A 292 -10.82 -1.28 2.82
C PHE A 292 -11.09 -2.09 1.55
N CYS A 293 -10.70 -1.55 0.42
CA CYS A 293 -10.90 -2.17 -0.87
C CYS A 293 -9.91 -3.33 -1.06
N PHE A 294 -10.42 -4.55 -1.21
CA PHE A 294 -9.68 -5.77 -1.49
C PHE A 294 -10.36 -6.61 -2.58
N GLY A 295 -9.64 -7.57 -3.15
CA GLY A 295 -10.25 -8.56 -4.03
C GLY A 295 -11.22 -9.46 -3.25
N ALA A 296 -12.33 -9.81 -3.88
CA ALA A 296 -13.31 -10.75 -3.34
C ALA A 296 -13.18 -12.13 -4.00
N GLY A 297 -13.61 -13.18 -3.31
CA GLY A 297 -13.73 -14.51 -3.90
C GLY A 297 -14.85 -14.55 -4.96
N GLU A 298 -14.63 -15.26 -6.06
CA GLU A 298 -15.67 -15.49 -7.07
C GLU A 298 -16.69 -16.53 -6.59
N CYS A 299 -17.96 -16.38 -6.97
CA CYS A 299 -19.03 -17.33 -6.67
C CYS A 299 -19.79 -17.80 -7.93
N PRO A 300 -19.12 -18.50 -8.86
CA PRO A 300 -19.72 -18.93 -10.12
C PRO A 300 -20.94 -19.85 -9.93
N ASN A 301 -21.04 -20.56 -8.80
CA ASN A 301 -22.16 -21.44 -8.47
C ASN A 301 -23.15 -20.82 -7.47
N GLY A 302 -23.05 -19.50 -7.23
CA GLY A 302 -23.94 -18.75 -6.33
C GLY A 302 -23.52 -18.80 -4.86
N GLN A 303 -24.47 -18.58 -3.96
CA GLN A 303 -24.21 -18.41 -2.51
C GLN A 303 -23.46 -19.57 -1.84
N GLY A 304 -23.53 -20.78 -2.40
CA GLY A 304 -22.83 -21.94 -1.87
C GLY A 304 -21.30 -21.84 -1.90
N ASP A 305 -20.75 -20.94 -2.71
CA ASP A 305 -19.31 -20.68 -2.80
C ASP A 305 -18.81 -19.68 -1.74
N CYS A 306 -19.71 -18.94 -1.08
CA CYS A 306 -19.37 -17.84 -0.17
C CYS A 306 -19.27 -18.28 1.30
N GLU A 307 -18.41 -17.60 2.07
CA GLU A 307 -18.27 -17.86 3.49
C GLU A 307 -19.40 -17.20 4.31
N ALA A 308 -19.50 -17.57 5.59
CA ALA A 308 -20.50 -16.99 6.48
C ALA A 308 -20.23 -15.50 6.71
N GLY A 309 -21.22 -14.65 6.42
CA GLY A 309 -21.07 -13.19 6.48
C GLY A 309 -20.96 -12.53 5.11
N GLU A 310 -20.89 -13.31 4.04
CA GLU A 310 -20.84 -12.82 2.66
C GLU A 310 -22.12 -13.16 1.88
N THR A 311 -22.43 -12.38 0.84
CA THR A 311 -23.47 -12.69 -0.14
C THR A 311 -22.89 -12.72 -1.54
N CYS A 312 -23.30 -13.70 -2.34
CA CYS A 312 -22.95 -13.75 -3.76
C CYS A 312 -23.71 -12.67 -4.53
N HIS A 313 -23.01 -11.66 -5.03
CA HIS A 313 -23.56 -10.56 -5.81
C HIS A 313 -23.08 -10.59 -7.26
N GLN A 314 -23.99 -10.35 -8.20
CA GLN A 314 -23.64 -10.15 -9.61
C GLN A 314 -23.09 -8.74 -9.82
N THR A 315 -21.87 -8.64 -10.32
CA THR A 315 -21.20 -7.37 -10.64
C THR A 315 -20.89 -7.30 -12.14
N SER A 316 -20.34 -6.19 -12.62
CA SER A 316 -19.87 -6.08 -14.01
C SER A 316 -18.71 -7.03 -14.32
N GLY A 317 -17.93 -7.43 -13.32
CA GLY A 317 -16.82 -8.39 -13.43
C GLY A 317 -17.23 -9.85 -13.24
N GLY A 318 -18.50 -10.14 -12.94
CA GLY A 318 -19.00 -11.47 -12.62
C GLY A 318 -19.55 -11.59 -11.19
N PRO A 319 -19.91 -12.82 -10.75
CA PRO A 319 -20.39 -13.08 -9.40
C PRO A 319 -19.26 -13.10 -8.37
N PHE A 320 -19.35 -12.28 -7.32
CA PHE A 320 -18.39 -12.24 -6.21
C PHE A 320 -19.07 -12.36 -4.84
N CYS A 321 -18.36 -12.96 -3.88
CA CYS A 321 -18.74 -13.02 -2.47
C CYS A 321 -18.39 -11.71 -1.77
N LEU A 322 -19.40 -10.92 -1.42
CA LEU A 322 -19.20 -9.59 -0.85
C LEU A 322 -19.59 -9.56 0.63
N ASP A 323 -18.80 -8.85 1.45
CA ASP A 323 -19.03 -8.68 2.89
C ASP A 323 -20.35 -7.94 3.16
N ASN A 324 -21.31 -8.62 3.80
CA ASN A 324 -22.65 -8.08 4.08
C ASN A 324 -22.67 -6.86 5.01
N THR A 325 -21.54 -6.56 5.66
CA THR A 325 -21.39 -5.38 6.51
C THR A 325 -21.48 -4.08 5.71
N TYR A 326 -21.07 -4.11 4.43
CA TYR A 326 -21.00 -2.92 3.60
C TYR A 326 -22.15 -2.91 2.61
N PRO A 327 -22.91 -1.80 2.51
CA PRO A 327 -23.97 -1.71 1.53
C PRO A 327 -23.38 -1.59 0.13
N TRP A 328 -24.21 -1.93 -0.84
CA TRP A 328 -24.00 -1.52 -2.21
C TRP A 328 -24.74 -0.20 -2.42
N ASN A 329 -24.03 0.92 -2.59
CA ASN A 329 -24.66 2.22 -2.82
C ASN A 329 -25.03 2.34 -4.31
N ASP A 330 -25.96 1.51 -4.76
CA ASP A 330 -26.70 1.80 -5.99
C ASP A 330 -27.56 3.01 -5.66
N GLY A 331 -27.11 4.20 -6.05
CA GLY A 331 -27.94 5.40 -6.00
C GLY A 331 -29.26 5.13 -6.73
N GLY A 332 -30.27 4.72 -5.96
CA GLY A 332 -31.60 4.27 -6.35
C GLY A 332 -31.89 4.13 -7.84
N THR A 333 -31.80 2.90 -8.36
CA THR A 333 -32.86 2.37 -9.21
C THR A 333 -33.14 0.94 -8.79
N GLY A 334 -34.09 0.77 -7.87
CA GLY A 334 -34.47 -0.52 -7.32
C GLY A 334 -34.78 -1.54 -8.42
N GLY A 335 -33.90 -2.53 -8.57
CA GLY A 335 -34.21 -3.83 -9.14
C GLY A 335 -34.40 -4.78 -7.98
N GLY A 336 -35.64 -4.94 -7.51
CA GLY A 336 -36.00 -5.98 -6.55
C GLY A 336 -35.72 -7.36 -7.13
N GLY A 337 -34.50 -7.86 -6.94
CA GLY A 337 -34.09 -9.22 -7.21
C GLY A 337 -34.50 -10.14 -6.08
N ALA A 338 -35.81 -10.26 -5.83
CA ALA A 338 -36.36 -11.40 -5.10
C ALA A 338 -36.20 -12.64 -6.00
N GLY A 339 -34.99 -13.20 -6.04
CA GLY A 339 -34.67 -14.45 -6.72
C GLY A 339 -34.85 -15.62 -5.77
N ALA A 340 -36.05 -16.18 -5.79
CA ALA A 340 -36.56 -17.30 -5.01
C ALA A 340 -35.54 -18.41 -4.65
N GLY A 341 -35.39 -18.64 -3.35
CA GLY A 341 -35.16 -19.98 -2.82
C GLY A 341 -36.39 -20.83 -3.10
N GLY A 342 -36.36 -21.56 -4.22
CA GLY A 342 -37.32 -22.63 -4.51
C GLY A 342 -36.82 -23.92 -3.87
N ASP A 343 -37.19 -24.14 -2.61
CA ASP A 343 -37.08 -25.45 -1.97
C ASP A 343 -37.95 -26.46 -2.74
N GLY A 344 -37.36 -27.63 -2.99
CA GLY A 344 -38.00 -28.73 -3.68
C GLY A 344 -39.26 -29.21 -2.97
N GLY A 345 -40.34 -29.36 -3.73
CA GLY A 345 -41.56 -30.00 -3.24
C GLY A 345 -42.62 -30.14 -4.32
N ALA A 346 -42.62 -31.24 -5.08
CA ALA A 346 -43.78 -31.69 -5.84
C ALA A 346 -43.75 -33.20 -6.09
N GLY A 347 -44.12 -33.97 -5.07
CA GLY A 347 -44.69 -35.30 -5.22
C GLY A 347 -46.01 -35.32 -4.44
N GLY A 348 -47.16 -35.24 -5.13
CA GLY A 348 -48.44 -35.20 -4.43
C GLY A 348 -49.67 -35.00 -5.32
N ALA A 349 -50.26 -36.13 -5.70
CA ALA A 349 -51.68 -36.43 -5.85
C ALA A 349 -52.59 -35.49 -6.68
N GLY A 350 -53.18 -36.10 -7.72
CA GLY A 350 -54.30 -35.55 -8.47
C GLY A 350 -55.55 -35.33 -7.61
N GLY A 351 -56.27 -34.27 -7.97
CA GLY A 351 -57.62 -33.98 -7.52
C GLY A 351 -58.43 -33.47 -8.69
N ALA A 352 -59.52 -34.17 -8.99
CA ALA A 352 -60.52 -33.84 -9.99
C ALA A 352 -61.51 -32.78 -9.48
N GLY A 353 -62.13 -32.05 -10.42
CA GLY A 353 -63.30 -31.19 -10.22
C GLY A 353 -62.98 -29.71 -10.47
N GLY A 354 -63.75 -28.92 -11.20
CA GLY A 354 -65.08 -29.11 -11.78
C GLY A 354 -65.47 -27.87 -12.60
N ALA A 355 -66.66 -27.92 -13.15
CA ALA A 355 -67.24 -27.12 -14.22
C ALA A 355 -67.46 -25.61 -13.96
N GLY A 356 -67.57 -24.87 -15.07
CA GLY A 356 -68.72 -23.97 -15.30
C GLY A 356 -68.40 -22.48 -15.46
N GLY A 357 -68.85 -21.89 -16.57
CA GLY A 357 -69.00 -20.43 -16.69
C GLY A 357 -69.01 -19.90 -18.12
N ASP A 358 -70.13 -20.10 -18.83
CA ASP A 358 -70.47 -19.38 -20.06
C ASP A 358 -70.88 -17.92 -19.78
N GLY A 359 -70.55 -17.03 -20.72
CA GLY A 359 -71.49 -16.00 -21.18
C GLY A 359 -71.24 -14.55 -20.73
N GLY A 360 -71.01 -13.67 -21.71
CA GLY A 360 -71.15 -12.22 -21.56
C GLY A 360 -70.66 -11.44 -22.78
N ASN A 361 -71.59 -11.09 -23.67
CA ASN A 361 -71.45 -10.02 -24.66
C ASN A 361 -71.36 -8.65 -24.00
#